data_AF-A0A2R6FRH1-F1
#
_entry.id   AF-A0A2R6FRH1-F1
#
_cell.length_a   1.000
_cell.length_b   1.000
_cell.length_c   1.000
_cell.angle_alpha   90.00
_cell.angle_beta   90.00
_cell.angle_gamma   90.00
#
_symmetry.space_group_name_H-M   'P 1'
#
loop_
_entity.id
_entity.type
_entity.pdbx_description
1 polymer ?
#
loop_
_entity_poly.entity_id
_entity_poly.type
_entity_poly.pdbx_seq_one_letter_code
_entity_poly.pdbx_strand_id
1 'polypeptide(L)'
;MTESGTPDWFRSALLVLLALVVLAPVFGWAAGQVGYAEPMENAAEATGAADQADALHRGLMPDYSVPGLGSAAGTLVAALAGTALTLAVATGFGRLLANGNGAD
;
A
#
# COMPACT_ATOMS: atom_id res chain seq x y z
N MET A 1 -4.97 -40.06 -0.74
CA MET A 1 -5.18 -39.16 -1.90
C MET A 1 -5.05 -37.74 -1.39
N THR A 2 -3.83 -37.19 -1.42
CA THR A 2 -3.55 -35.80 -1.02
C THR A 2 -3.51 -34.97 -2.29
N GLU A 3 -4.63 -34.36 -2.67
CA GLU A 3 -4.57 -33.24 -3.61
C GLU A 3 -4.08 -32.02 -2.85
N SER A 4 -2.76 -31.83 -2.84
CA SER A 4 -2.12 -30.58 -2.41
C SER A 4 -2.27 -29.52 -3.51
N GLY A 5 -3.50 -29.20 -3.88
CA GLY A 5 -3.82 -28.11 -4.80
C GLY A 5 -4.07 -26.82 -4.02
N THR A 6 -3.52 -25.70 -4.48
CA THR A 6 -3.95 -24.39 -3.97
C THR A 6 -5.44 -24.23 -4.29
N PRO A 7 -6.29 -23.85 -3.32
CA PRO A 7 -7.71 -23.65 -3.58
C PRO A 7 -7.95 -22.68 -4.74
N ASP A 8 -8.94 -22.94 -5.60
CA ASP A 8 -9.20 -22.12 -6.80
C ASP A 8 -9.49 -20.65 -6.48
N TRP A 9 -10.08 -20.38 -5.31
CA TRP A 9 -10.32 -19.02 -4.83
C TRP A 9 -9.02 -18.26 -4.54
N PHE A 10 -7.95 -18.95 -4.14
CA PHE A 10 -6.67 -18.31 -3.78
C PHE A 10 -5.98 -17.71 -5.00
N ARG A 11 -5.96 -18.47 -6.12
CA ARG A 11 -5.44 -17.96 -7.40
C ARG A 11 -6.26 -16.76 -7.87
N SER A 12 -7.59 -16.86 -7.76
CA SER A 12 -8.50 -15.77 -8.11
C SER A 12 -8.25 -14.51 -7.25
N ALA A 13 -8.07 -14.68 -5.94
CA ALA A 13 -7.77 -13.59 -5.03
C ALA A 13 -6.42 -12.91 -5.34
N LEU A 14 -5.38 -13.68 -5.66
CA LEU A 14 -4.08 -13.11 -6.06
C LEU A 14 -4.18 -12.33 -7.37
N LEU A 15 -4.94 -12.82 -8.36
CA LEU A 15 -5.18 -12.10 -9.60
C LEU A 15 -5.93 -10.78 -9.37
N VAL A 16 -6.92 -10.80 -8.47
CA VAL A 16 -7.64 -9.57 -8.08
C VAL A 16 -6.71 -8.58 -7.38
N LEU A 17 -5.88 -9.03 -6.44
CA LEU A 17 -4.90 -8.18 -5.77
C LEU A 17 -3.91 -7.56 -6.78
N LEU A 18 -3.40 -8.37 -7.71
CA LEU A 18 -2.51 -7.88 -8.76
C LEU A 18 -3.21 -6.83 -9.63
N ALA A 19 -4.45 -7.07 -10.02
CA ALA A 19 -5.25 -6.12 -10.80
C ALA A 19 -5.44 -4.80 -10.04
N LEU A 20 -5.74 -4.85 -8.74
CA LEU A 20 -5.89 -3.66 -7.90
C LEU A 20 -4.58 -2.87 -7.77
N VAL A 21 -3.44 -3.57 -7.58
CA VAL A 21 -2.12 -2.92 -7.51
C VAL A 21 -1.78 -2.21 -8.82
N VAL A 22 -2.07 -2.83 -9.97
CA VAL A 22 -1.84 -2.22 -11.29
C VAL A 22 -2.82 -1.07 -11.55
N LEU A 23 -4.04 -1.13 -11.02
CA LEU A 23 -5.05 -0.08 -11.21
C LEU A 23 -4.83 1.13 -10.28
N ALA A 24 -4.22 0.95 -9.11
CA ALA A 24 -3.91 2.01 -8.15
C ALA A 24 -3.22 3.26 -8.76
N PRO A 25 -2.13 3.15 -9.55
CA PRO A 25 -1.50 4.32 -10.16
C PRO A 25 -2.40 5.08 -11.14
N VAL A 26 -3.38 4.42 -11.75
CA VAL A 26 -4.36 5.08 -12.63
C VAL A 26 -5.22 6.04 -11.84
N PHE A 27 -5.66 5.66 -10.64
CA PHE A 27 -6.40 6.55 -9.75
C PHE A 27 -5.54 7.71 -9.24
N GLY A 28 -4.28 7.44 -8.87
CA GLY A 28 -3.34 8.49 -8.46
C GLY A 28 -3.10 9.53 -9.56
N TRP A 29 -2.95 9.07 -10.81
CA TRP A 29 -2.87 9.95 -11.97
C TRP A 29 -4.17 10.73 -12.21
N ALA A 30 -5.32 10.04 -12.18
CA ALA A 30 -6.61 10.66 -12.46
C ALA A 30 -6.97 11.77 -11.44
N ALA A 31 -6.62 11.58 -10.16
CA ALA A 31 -6.78 12.59 -9.13
C ALA A 31 -6.02 13.89 -9.47
N GLY A 32 -4.80 13.77 -9.99
CA GLY A 32 -4.01 14.91 -10.46
C GLY A 32 -4.67 15.64 -11.65
N GLN A 33 -5.31 14.91 -12.56
CA GLN A 33 -5.96 15.50 -13.74
C GLN A 33 -7.19 16.35 -13.39
N VAL A 34 -7.89 16.02 -12.30
CA VAL A 34 -9.07 16.77 -11.86
C VAL A 34 -8.72 17.87 -10.83
N GLY A 35 -7.43 18.06 -10.55
CA GLY A 35 -6.99 19.01 -9.53
C GLY A 35 -7.52 18.66 -8.14
N TYR A 36 -7.64 17.37 -7.83
CA TYR A 36 -8.09 16.94 -6.50
C TYR A 36 -7.08 17.43 -5.46
N ALA A 37 -7.52 18.34 -4.60
CA ALA A 37 -6.80 18.75 -3.41
C ALA A 37 -7.38 17.99 -2.22
N GLU A 38 -6.52 17.34 -1.43
CA GLU A 38 -6.97 16.62 -0.25
C GLU A 38 -7.65 17.57 0.75
N PRO A 39 -8.75 17.16 1.40
CA PRO A 39 -9.44 18.00 2.39
C PRO A 39 -8.51 18.49 3.50
N MET A 40 -7.50 17.69 3.85
CA MET A 40 -6.49 18.06 4.84
C MET A 40 -5.56 19.16 4.35
N GLU A 41 -5.15 19.14 3.08
CA GLU A 41 -4.32 20.18 2.48
C GLU A 41 -5.06 21.53 2.48
N ASN A 42 -6.33 21.53 2.04
CA ASN A 42 -7.18 22.72 2.05
C ASN A 42 -7.38 23.27 3.48
N ALA A 43 -7.51 22.38 4.48
CA ALA A 43 -7.64 22.79 5.87
C ALA A 43 -6.32 23.36 6.42
N ALA A 44 -5.18 22.79 6.03
CA ALA A 44 -3.86 23.30 6.40
C ALA A 44 -3.60 24.69 5.79
N GLU A 45 -3.95 24.91 4.52
CA GLU A 45 -3.91 26.24 3.89
C GLU A 45 -4.83 27.23 4.61
N ALA A 46 -6.10 26.87 4.83
CA ALA A 46 -7.08 27.75 5.48
C ALA A 46 -6.70 28.15 6.91
N THR A 47 -5.89 27.34 7.59
CA THR A 47 -5.40 27.60 8.96
C THR A 47 -4.01 28.21 9.00
N GLY A 48 -3.35 28.42 7.85
CA GLY A 48 -1.97 28.88 7.77
C GLY A 48 -0.94 27.86 8.29
N ALA A 49 -1.36 26.60 8.45
CA ALA A 49 -0.52 25.50 8.91
C ALA A 49 0.29 24.83 7.78
N ALA A 50 -0.07 25.08 6.51
CA ALA A 50 0.65 24.56 5.35
C ALA A 50 2.14 24.94 5.37
N ASP A 51 2.46 26.20 5.72
CA ASP A 51 3.85 26.69 5.80
C ASP A 51 4.61 26.18 7.04
N GLN A 52 3.92 25.56 8.01
CA GLN A 52 4.53 24.96 9.20
C GLN A 52 4.80 23.46 9.04
N ALA A 53 4.45 22.87 7.90
CA ALA A 53 4.79 21.51 7.54
C ALA A 53 6.28 21.41 7.13
N ASP A 54 7.18 21.74 8.04
CA ASP A 54 8.57 21.34 7.89
C ASP A 54 8.62 19.81 8.08
N ALA A 55 9.14 19.09 7.09
CA ALA A 55 9.27 17.64 7.17
C ALA A 55 10.23 17.27 8.31
N LEU A 56 9.67 17.06 9.51
CA LEU A 56 10.41 16.66 10.71
C LEU A 56 11.15 15.32 10.50
N HIS A 57 10.74 14.54 9.49
CA HIS A 57 11.31 13.26 9.14
C HIS A 57 12.16 13.33 7.86
N ARG A 58 13.48 13.43 8.01
CA ARG A 58 14.48 13.08 6.97
C ARG A 58 14.61 11.56 6.75
N GLY A 59 13.52 10.82 6.95
CA GLY A 59 13.49 9.37 6.83
C GLY A 59 13.56 8.90 5.37
N LEU A 60 13.49 7.58 5.18
CA LEU A 60 13.55 6.96 3.85
C LEU A 60 12.40 7.40 2.91
N MET A 61 11.27 7.85 3.49
CA MET A 61 10.07 8.34 2.79
C MET A 61 9.53 9.61 3.46
N PRO A 62 10.11 10.79 3.17
CA PRO A 62 9.56 12.05 3.64
C PRO A 62 8.14 12.24 3.09
N ASP A 63 7.22 12.65 3.95
CA ASP A 63 5.80 12.86 3.63
C ASP A 63 5.12 11.64 2.97
N TYR A 64 5.59 10.43 3.30
CA TYR A 64 5.15 9.16 2.72
C TYR A 64 5.35 9.08 1.19
N SER A 65 6.19 9.96 0.65
CA SER A 65 6.56 10.00 -0.76
C SER A 65 7.91 9.33 -1.00
N VAL A 66 8.15 8.94 -2.25
CA VAL A 66 9.46 8.46 -2.70
C VAL A 66 10.11 9.58 -3.53
N PRO A 67 11.26 10.13 -3.09
CA PRO A 67 11.95 11.19 -3.82
C PRO A 67 12.27 10.75 -5.26
N GLY A 68 11.97 11.63 -6.22
CA GLY A 68 12.22 11.36 -7.64
C GLY A 68 11.14 10.54 -8.35
N LEU A 69 10.10 10.10 -7.66
CA LEU A 69 8.92 9.47 -8.28
C LEU A 69 7.76 10.46 -8.36
N GLY A 70 7.13 10.57 -9.54
CA GLY A 70 5.86 11.27 -9.69
C GLY A 70 4.71 10.50 -9.04
N SER A 71 3.56 11.17 -8.83
CA SER A 71 2.39 10.62 -8.12
C SER A 71 2.04 9.17 -8.53
N ALA A 72 1.85 8.89 -9.82
CA ALA A 72 1.51 7.55 -10.29
C ALA A 72 2.57 6.48 -9.94
N ALA A 73 3.86 6.80 -10.14
CA ALA A 73 4.95 5.87 -9.83
C ALA A 73 5.08 5.65 -8.31
N GLY A 74 4.91 6.71 -7.51
CA GLY A 74 4.87 6.62 -6.05
C GLY A 74 3.71 5.75 -5.56
N THR A 75 2.51 5.92 -6.12
CA THR A 75 1.33 5.11 -5.79
C THR A 75 1.55 3.63 -6.11
N LEU A 76 2.18 3.31 -7.24
CA LEU A 76 2.49 1.92 -7.59
C LEU A 76 3.46 1.29 -6.59
N VAL A 77 4.53 2.00 -6.22
CA VAL A 77 5.51 1.52 -5.24
C VAL A 77 4.84 1.31 -3.87
N ALA A 78 4.01 2.25 -3.43
CA ALA A 78 3.27 2.13 -2.17
C ALA A 78 2.30 0.94 -2.20
N ALA A 79 1.56 0.75 -3.30
CA ALA A 79 0.63 -0.38 -3.46
C ALA A 79 1.36 -1.74 -3.41
N LEU A 80 2.51 -1.85 -4.08
CA LEU A 80 3.35 -3.05 -4.04
C LEU A 80 3.90 -3.31 -2.63
N ALA A 81 4.48 -2.29 -2.00
CA ALA A 81 5.09 -2.41 -0.68
C ALA A 81 4.06 -2.79 0.39
N GLY A 82 2.91 -2.11 0.41
CA GLY A 82 1.82 -2.40 1.34
C GLY A 82 1.27 -3.82 1.15
N THR A 83 0.97 -4.21 -0.09
CA THR A 83 0.45 -5.55 -0.40
C THR A 83 1.44 -6.65 0.01
N ALA A 84 2.73 -6.48 -0.33
CA ALA A 84 3.77 -7.44 0.02
C ALA A 84 3.92 -7.56 1.54
N LEU A 85 3.93 -6.43 2.26
CA LEU A 85 4.03 -6.41 3.72
C LEU A 85 2.83 -7.11 4.37
N THR A 86 1.60 -6.81 3.94
CA THR A 86 0.40 -7.45 4.47
C THR A 86 0.42 -8.97 4.26
N LEU A 87 0.77 -9.43 3.05
CA LEU A 87 0.86 -10.86 2.77
C LEU A 87 1.97 -11.53 3.58
N ALA A 88 3.13 -10.89 3.73
CA ALA A 88 4.24 -11.41 4.53
C ALA A 88 3.85 -11.55 6.01
N VAL A 89 3.19 -10.55 6.59
CA VAL A 89 2.71 -10.59 7.96
C VAL A 89 1.64 -11.68 8.14
N ALA A 90 0.61 -11.69 7.30
CA ALA A 90 -0.48 -12.66 7.41
C ALA A 90 0.01 -14.12 7.28
N THR A 91 0.86 -14.39 6.28
CA THR A 91 1.43 -15.73 6.08
C THR A 91 2.46 -16.10 7.15
N GLY A 92 3.24 -15.12 7.63
CA GLY A 92 4.18 -15.30 8.74
C GLY A 92 3.48 -15.69 10.03
N PHE A 93 2.44 -14.96 10.42
CA PHE A 93 1.60 -15.30 11.58
C PHE A 93 0.92 -16.66 11.42
N GLY A 94 0.34 -16.94 10.25
CA GLY A 94 -0.27 -18.24 9.96
C GLY A 94 0.70 -19.40 10.14
N ARG A 95 1.96 -19.24 9.71
CA ARG A 95 3.03 -20.23 9.90
C ARG A 95 3.44 -20.40 11.37
N LEU A 96 3.59 -19.29 12.10
CA LEU A 96 3.93 -19.33 13.53
C LEU A 96 2.87 -20.08 14.33
N LEU A 97 1.59 -19.81 14.08
CA LEU A 97 0.47 -20.51 14.73
C LEU A 97 0.41 -21.99 14.35
N ALA A 98 0.61 -22.31 13.07
CA ALA A 98 0.62 -23.71 12.61
C ALA A 98 1.75 -24.53 13.25
N ASN A 99 2.93 -23.93 13.45
CA ASN A 99 4.07 -24.59 14.06
C ASN A 99 3.93 -24.71 15.59
N GLY A 100 3.23 -23.77 16.25
CA GLY A 100 2.97 -23.80 17.69
C GLY A 100 1.99 -24.91 18.11
N ASN A 101 1.02 -25.26 17.25
CA ASN A 101 0.02 -26.30 17.51
C ASN A 101 0.52 -27.74 17.24
N GLY A 102 1.77 -27.92 16.83
CA GLY A 102 2.39 -29.23 16.58
C GLY A 102 3.44 -29.66 17.61
N ALA A 103 3.57 -28.90 18.71
CA ALA A 103 4.56 -29.14 19.77
C ALA A 103 4.00 -29.86 21.00
N ASP A 104 2.78 -30.41 20.91
CA ASP A 104 2.09 -31.14 21.99
C ASP A 104 2.15 -32.66 21.75
#